data_AF-A0A8J3BGT1-F1
#
_entry.id   AF-A0A8J3BGT1-F1
#
_cell.length_a   1.000
_cell.length_b   1.000
_cell.length_c   1.000
_cell.angle_alpha   90.00
_cell.angle_beta   90.00
_cell.angle_gamma   90.00
#
_symmetry.space_group_name_H-M   'P 1'
#
loop_
_entity.id
_entity.type
_entity.pdbx_description
1 polymer ?
#
loop_
_entity_poly.entity_id
_entity_poly.type
_entity_poly.pdbx_seq_one_letter_code
_entity_poly.pdbx_strand_id
1 'polypeptide(L)'
;MDRIYSLSPGGQKNVIFSRNASIRLENVHPLPLGDYIDFLEVQTLTVRTLSPLRIKHLNRLTDDLEFHVLFRSVLRRMTSLYYWTTGRYPVLDAARLLEKAATIRRVCSSLRWFDYRRYSTTQQMDMKLGGVVGKVRYQGDLTDLYPYIKAGEVLGVGKSLSFGFGRYEVSIEEEGQSD
;
A
#
# COMPACT_ATOMS: atom_id res chain seq x y z
N MET A 1 16.61 10.94 -13.95
CA MET A 1 16.74 10.37 -12.59
C MET A 1 18.21 10.07 -12.36
N ASP A 2 18.85 10.81 -11.45
CA ASP A 2 20.31 10.76 -11.30
C ASP A 2 20.77 9.84 -10.16
N ARG A 3 19.86 9.49 -9.23
CA ARG A 3 20.12 8.57 -8.12
C ARG A 3 18.90 7.69 -7.84
N ILE A 4 19.15 6.45 -7.44
CA ILE A 4 18.13 5.52 -6.91
C ILE A 4 18.51 5.18 -5.48
N TYR A 5 17.52 5.11 -4.60
CA TYR A 5 17.71 4.86 -3.18
C TYR A 5 16.97 3.57 -2.77
N SER A 6 17.61 2.75 -1.93
CA SER A 6 16.89 1.79 -1.11
C SER A 6 16.34 2.49 0.13
N LEU A 7 15.16 2.06 0.58
CA LEU A 7 14.55 2.50 1.83
C LEU A 7 14.70 1.38 2.85
N SER A 8 15.36 1.68 3.96
CA SER A 8 15.38 0.81 5.13
C SER A 8 14.05 0.88 5.90
N PRO A 9 13.78 -0.08 6.79
CA PRO A 9 12.65 -0.06 7.69
C PRO A 9 12.45 1.23 8.47
N GLY A 10 13.53 1.80 9.03
CA GLY A 10 13.50 3.07 9.75
C GLY A 10 13.42 4.31 8.85
N GLY A 11 13.08 4.15 7.56
CA GLY A 11 12.96 5.24 6.60
C GLY A 11 14.29 5.81 6.09
N GLN A 12 15.44 5.29 6.54
CA GLN A 12 16.76 5.70 6.06
C GLN A 12 16.90 5.39 4.56
N LYS A 13 17.38 6.36 3.79
CA LYS A 13 17.66 6.23 2.36
C LYS A 13 19.13 5.94 2.14
N ASN A 14 19.43 4.81 1.51
CA ASN A 14 20.80 4.49 1.06
C ASN A 14 20.84 4.55 -0.46
N VAL A 15 21.83 5.26 -1.03
CA VAL A 15 21.99 5.35 -2.49
C VAL A 15 22.44 3.98 -3.00
N ILE A 16 21.66 3.37 -3.87
CA ILE A 16 22.01 2.09 -4.51
C ILE A 16 22.44 2.25 -5.97
N PHE A 17 22.18 3.42 -6.55
CA PHE A 17 22.63 3.77 -7.90
C PHE A 17 22.81 5.28 -8.02
N SER A 18 23.84 5.69 -8.76
CA SER A 18 24.07 7.08 -9.16
C SER A 18 24.60 7.09 -10.59
N ARG A 19 24.08 7.98 -11.45
CA ARG A 19 24.59 8.16 -12.82
C ARG A 19 26.02 8.70 -12.84
N ASN A 20 26.37 9.49 -11.83
CA ASN A 20 27.62 10.27 -11.79
C ASN A 20 28.65 9.67 -10.82
N ALA A 21 28.37 8.52 -10.21
CA ALA A 21 29.27 7.90 -9.25
C ALA A 21 29.12 6.38 -9.22
N SER A 22 30.24 5.66 -9.18
CA SER A 22 30.26 4.22 -8.95
C SER A 22 29.86 3.92 -7.50
N ILE A 23 28.70 3.30 -7.29
CA ILE A 23 28.23 2.85 -5.99
C ILE A 23 28.64 1.37 -5.83
N ARG A 24 29.41 1.03 -4.78
CA ARG A 24 29.56 -0.36 -4.35
C ARG A 24 28.43 -0.70 -3.39
N LEU A 25 27.67 -1.74 -3.72
CA LEU A 25 26.62 -2.28 -2.87
C LEU A 25 27.26 -3.24 -1.85
N GLU A 26 27.68 -2.70 -0.71
CA GLU A 26 28.20 -3.48 0.41
C GLU A 26 27.07 -3.77 1.41
N ASN A 27 27.03 -4.98 1.97
CA ASN A 27 26.05 -5.43 2.99
C ASN A 27 24.57 -5.35 2.58
N VAL A 28 24.26 -5.65 1.31
CA VAL A 28 22.86 -5.80 0.87
C VAL A 28 22.32 -7.14 1.35
N HIS A 29 21.51 -7.11 2.41
CA HIS A 29 20.80 -8.28 2.91
C HIS A 29 19.30 -8.17 2.58
N PRO A 30 18.63 -9.29 2.25
CA PRO A 30 17.18 -9.28 2.11
C PRO A 30 16.54 -8.98 3.47
N LEU A 31 15.78 -7.89 3.53
CA LEU A 31 15.07 -7.48 4.74
C LEU A 31 13.69 -8.15 4.74
N PRO A 32 13.35 -8.99 5.72
CA PRO A 32 12.01 -9.54 5.85
C PRO A 32 11.00 -8.42 6.03
N LEU A 33 9.76 -8.68 5.60
CA LEU A 33 8.65 -7.74 5.75
C LEU A 33 8.43 -7.34 7.22
N GLY A 34 8.71 -8.24 8.16
CA GLY A 34 8.65 -7.99 9.59
C GLY A 34 9.58 -6.89 10.06
N ASP A 35 10.69 -6.63 9.37
CA ASP A 35 11.58 -5.53 9.75
C ASP A 35 10.93 -4.17 9.47
N TYR A 36 10.10 -4.07 8.41
CA TYR A 36 9.38 -2.87 8.01
C TYR A 36 8.08 -2.61 8.80
N ILE A 37 7.82 -3.41 9.82
CA ILE A 37 6.57 -3.43 10.56
C ILE A 37 6.87 -3.23 12.04
N ASP A 38 6.43 -2.09 12.56
CA ASP A 38 6.42 -1.84 13.99
C ASP A 38 5.08 -2.26 14.60
N PHE A 39 5.12 -2.80 15.82
CA PHE A 39 3.92 -3.03 16.63
C PHE A 39 3.74 -1.84 17.55
N LEU A 40 2.94 -0.90 17.08
CA LEU A 40 2.64 0.35 17.78
C LEU A 40 1.15 0.37 18.10
N GLU A 41 0.80 1.02 19.22
CA GLU A 41 -0.58 1.39 19.45
C GLU A 41 -0.96 2.46 18.43
N VAL A 42 -1.95 2.16 17.58
CA VAL A 42 -2.38 3.06 16.50
C VAL A 42 -3.87 3.28 16.60
N GLN A 43 -4.25 4.54 16.82
CA GLN A 43 -5.66 4.96 16.88
C GLN A 43 -6.09 5.76 15.64
N THR A 44 -5.13 6.43 15.00
CA THR A 44 -5.36 7.24 13.81
C THR A 44 -4.30 6.95 12.76
N LEU A 45 -4.75 6.76 11.52
CA LEU A 45 -3.89 6.39 10.41
C LEU A 45 -4.33 7.10 9.14
N THR A 46 -3.37 7.69 8.45
CA THR A 46 -3.57 8.31 7.14
C THR A 46 -2.90 7.48 6.05
N VAL A 47 -3.65 7.21 4.98
CA VAL A 47 -3.15 6.61 3.74
C VAL A 47 -3.10 7.69 2.67
N ARG A 48 -1.92 7.85 2.05
CA ARG A 48 -1.72 8.71 0.87
C ARG A 48 -1.37 7.86 -0.33
N THR A 49 -2.13 7.98 -1.41
CA THR A 49 -1.81 7.30 -2.67
C THR A 49 -0.59 7.95 -3.32
N LEU A 50 0.41 7.15 -3.72
CA LEU A 50 1.58 7.60 -4.48
C LEU A 50 1.42 7.36 -5.99
N SER A 51 0.48 6.49 -6.33
CA SER A 51 0.03 6.17 -7.70
C SER A 51 -1.46 5.83 -7.62
N PRO A 52 -2.20 5.82 -8.75
CA PRO A 52 -3.62 5.49 -8.71
C PRO A 52 -3.87 4.10 -8.09
N LEU A 53 -4.70 4.04 -7.05
CA LEU A 53 -5.13 2.80 -6.42
C LEU A 53 -6.33 2.23 -7.17
N ARG A 54 -6.24 0.97 -7.58
CA ARG A 54 -7.30 0.32 -8.36
C ARG A 54 -7.88 -0.87 -7.63
N ILE A 55 -8.86 -0.60 -6.77
CA ILE A 55 -9.45 -1.62 -5.89
C ILE A 55 -10.88 -1.92 -6.36
N LYS A 56 -11.25 -3.21 -6.31
CA LYS A 56 -12.63 -3.65 -6.55
C LYS A 56 -13.31 -3.98 -5.23
N HIS A 57 -14.51 -3.44 -5.04
CA HIS A 57 -15.43 -3.78 -3.97
C HIS A 57 -16.80 -4.07 -4.58
N LEU A 58 -17.48 -5.13 -4.14
CA LEU A 58 -18.77 -5.60 -4.72
C LEU A 58 -18.73 -5.67 -6.26
N ASN A 59 -17.65 -6.25 -6.78
CA ASN A 59 -17.35 -6.41 -8.22
C ASN A 59 -17.18 -5.13 -9.05
N ARG A 60 -17.24 -3.94 -8.43
CA ARG A 60 -17.05 -2.64 -9.09
C ARG A 60 -15.76 -1.98 -8.64
N LEU A 61 -15.16 -1.16 -9.51
CA LEU A 61 -14.09 -0.26 -9.07
C LEU A 61 -14.72 0.80 -8.16
N THR A 62 -14.06 1.10 -7.05
CA THR A 62 -14.57 2.05 -6.05
C THR A 62 -13.56 3.14 -5.78
N ASP A 63 -14.04 4.37 -5.70
CA ASP A 63 -13.36 5.52 -5.08
C ASP A 63 -13.71 5.68 -3.60
N ASP A 64 -14.78 5.02 -3.15
CA ASP A 64 -15.12 4.87 -1.76
C ASP A 64 -14.19 3.84 -1.09
N LEU A 65 -13.12 4.34 -0.48
CA LEU A 65 -12.09 3.54 0.17
C LEU A 65 -12.33 3.47 1.67
N GLU A 66 -13.34 2.69 2.07
CA GLU A 66 -13.50 2.27 3.47
C GLU A 66 -12.30 1.40 3.90
N PHE A 67 -11.93 1.43 5.19
CA PHE A 67 -10.70 0.79 5.65
C PHE A 67 -10.67 -0.71 5.32
N HIS A 68 -11.76 -1.43 5.62
CA HIS A 68 -11.88 -2.86 5.31
C HIS A 68 -11.75 -3.19 3.81
N VAL A 69 -12.09 -2.25 2.91
CA VAL A 69 -11.96 -2.43 1.46
C VAL A 69 -10.49 -2.41 1.05
N LEU A 70 -9.75 -1.41 1.55
CA LEU A 70 -8.30 -1.33 1.36
C LEU A 70 -7.60 -2.54 2.00
N PHE A 71 -7.92 -2.82 3.25
CA PHE A 71 -7.32 -3.88 4.04
C PHE A 71 -7.53 -5.27 3.42
N ARG A 72 -8.73 -5.56 2.90
CA ARG A 72 -8.97 -6.80 2.14
C ARG A 72 -8.08 -6.92 0.91
N SER A 73 -7.81 -5.81 0.23
CA SER A 73 -6.94 -5.81 -0.96
C SER A 73 -5.48 -6.12 -0.59
N VAL A 74 -5.04 -5.66 0.59
CA VAL A 74 -3.72 -5.91 1.18
C VAL A 74 -3.59 -7.38 1.56
N LEU A 75 -4.53 -7.92 2.36
CA LEU A 75 -4.51 -9.32 2.76
C LEU A 75 -4.51 -10.27 1.56
N ARG A 76 -5.30 -9.97 0.53
CA ARG A 76 -5.29 -10.75 -0.72
C ARG A 76 -3.92 -10.73 -1.38
N ARG A 77 -3.27 -9.55 -1.44
CA ARG A 77 -1.93 -9.42 -2.04
C ARG A 77 -0.91 -10.25 -1.26
N MET A 78 -0.89 -10.13 0.06
CA MET A 78 0.01 -10.89 0.94
C MET A 78 -0.22 -12.39 0.77
N THR A 79 -1.48 -12.83 0.79
CA THR A 79 -1.86 -14.24 0.62
C THR A 79 -1.40 -14.79 -0.73
N SER A 80 -1.65 -14.06 -1.83
CA SER A 80 -1.22 -14.50 -3.15
C SER A 80 0.29 -14.56 -3.29
N LEU A 81 1.01 -13.56 -2.78
CA LEU A 81 2.48 -13.57 -2.80
C LEU A 81 3.03 -14.75 -2.01
N TYR A 82 2.54 -14.96 -0.79
CA TYR A 82 2.96 -16.08 0.05
C TYR A 82 2.68 -17.42 -0.62
N TYR A 83 1.51 -17.59 -1.24
CA TYR A 83 1.17 -18.80 -1.98
C TYR A 83 2.08 -19.03 -3.18
N TRP A 84 2.34 -18.00 -4.00
CA TRP A 84 3.19 -18.15 -5.17
C TRP A 84 4.66 -18.41 -4.83
N THR A 85 5.15 -17.97 -3.68
CA THR A 85 6.54 -18.21 -3.27
C THR A 85 6.72 -19.51 -2.49
N THR A 86 5.72 -19.96 -1.72
CA THR A 86 5.86 -21.11 -0.81
C THR A 86 5.03 -22.33 -1.20
N GLY A 87 4.05 -22.17 -2.10
CA GLY A 87 3.05 -23.20 -2.42
C GLY A 87 2.03 -23.45 -1.29
N ARG A 88 2.01 -22.61 -0.25
CA ARG A 88 1.13 -22.76 0.93
C ARG A 88 0.28 -21.52 1.13
N TYR A 89 -0.84 -21.67 1.85
CA TYR A 89 -1.56 -20.52 2.36
C TYR A 89 -0.95 -20.06 3.69
N PRO A 90 -0.88 -18.74 3.94
CA PRO A 90 -0.42 -18.23 5.22
C PRO A 90 -1.41 -18.62 6.33
N VAL A 91 -0.86 -18.95 7.51
CA VAL A 91 -1.66 -19.25 8.70
C VAL A 91 -2.08 -17.91 9.34
N LEU A 92 -3.24 -17.40 8.91
CA LEU A 92 -3.85 -16.20 9.50
C LEU A 92 -5.36 -16.37 9.65
N ASP A 93 -5.92 -15.73 10.68
CA ASP A 93 -7.37 -15.57 10.82
C ASP A 93 -7.85 -14.34 10.04
N ALA A 94 -7.98 -14.52 8.72
CA ALA A 94 -8.40 -13.44 7.83
C ALA A 94 -9.82 -12.94 8.14
N ALA A 95 -10.70 -13.80 8.66
CA ALA A 95 -12.07 -13.43 9.00
C ALA A 95 -12.08 -12.44 10.16
N ARG A 96 -11.42 -12.79 11.28
CA ARG A 96 -11.30 -11.92 12.46
C ARG A 96 -10.63 -10.59 12.13
N LEU A 97 -9.58 -10.60 11.31
CA LEU A 97 -8.90 -9.37 10.89
C LEU A 97 -9.81 -8.48 10.03
N LEU A 98 -10.63 -9.06 9.15
CA LEU A 98 -11.58 -8.31 8.33
C LEU A 98 -12.76 -7.77 9.13
N GLU A 99 -13.22 -8.49 10.16
CA GLU A 99 -14.23 -8.03 11.10
C GLU A 99 -13.72 -6.81 11.89
N LYS A 100 -12.51 -6.90 12.46
CA LYS A 100 -11.86 -5.74 13.11
C LYS A 100 -11.63 -4.59 12.14
N ALA A 101 -11.22 -4.86 10.91
CA ALA A 101 -11.07 -3.82 9.89
C ALA A 101 -12.40 -3.12 9.53
N ALA A 102 -13.54 -3.79 9.69
CA ALA A 102 -14.86 -3.21 9.43
C ALA A 102 -15.32 -2.23 10.53
N THR A 103 -14.74 -2.30 11.74
CA THR A 103 -15.06 -1.36 12.83
C THR A 103 -14.32 -0.02 12.70
N ILE A 104 -13.30 0.04 11.83
CA ILE A 104 -12.49 1.25 11.61
C ILE A 104 -13.27 2.24 10.76
N ARG A 105 -13.40 3.46 11.26
CA ARG A 105 -14.15 4.53 10.59
C ARG A 105 -13.24 5.37 9.71
N ARG A 106 -13.71 5.74 8.53
CA ARG A 106 -13.12 6.84 7.76
C ARG A 106 -13.59 8.18 8.34
N VAL A 107 -12.65 9.06 8.64
CA VAL A 107 -12.94 10.37 9.27
C VAL A 107 -12.69 11.56 8.36
N CYS A 108 -11.80 11.42 7.37
CA CYS A 108 -11.56 12.46 6.37
C CYS A 108 -11.10 11.84 5.04
N SER A 109 -11.49 12.44 3.92
CA SER A 109 -11.09 11.97 2.60
C SER A 109 -10.98 13.11 1.60
N SER A 110 -9.90 13.10 0.84
CA SER A 110 -9.69 13.92 -0.37
C SER A 110 -9.49 13.03 -1.60
N LEU A 111 -10.00 11.79 -1.53
CA LEU A 111 -9.90 10.83 -2.61
C LEU A 111 -10.74 11.29 -3.80
N ARG A 112 -10.20 11.10 -5.00
CA ARG A 112 -10.89 11.32 -6.26
C ARG A 112 -10.50 10.26 -7.28
N TRP A 113 -11.42 9.95 -8.18
CA TRP A 113 -11.10 9.14 -9.35
C TRP A 113 -10.23 9.93 -10.32
N PHE A 114 -9.13 9.33 -10.77
CA PHE A 114 -8.25 9.89 -11.79
C PHE A 114 -8.16 8.93 -12.96
N ASP A 115 -8.61 9.34 -14.15
CA ASP A 115 -8.54 8.53 -15.36
C ASP A 115 -7.28 8.82 -16.18
N TYR A 116 -6.40 7.82 -16.29
CA TYR A 116 -5.31 7.84 -17.24
C TYR A 116 -5.86 7.49 -18.63
N ARG A 117 -5.73 8.40 -19.60
CA ARG A 117 -5.97 8.09 -21.02
C ARG A 117 -4.67 7.52 -21.61
N ARG A 118 -4.67 6.24 -21.95
CA ARG A 118 -3.58 5.60 -22.70
C ARG A 118 -4.16 4.93 -23.94
N TYR A 119 -3.58 5.22 -25.10
CA TYR A 119 -3.87 4.46 -26.30
C TYR A 119 -3.21 3.07 -26.21
N SER A 120 -4.01 2.00 -26.28
CA SER A 120 -3.52 0.62 -26.36
C SER A 120 -3.20 0.29 -27.80
N THR A 121 -1.93 0.05 -28.12
CA THR A 121 -1.51 -0.37 -29.46
C THR A 121 -1.95 -1.78 -29.81
N THR A 122 -2.11 -2.67 -28.82
CA THR A 122 -2.61 -4.04 -29.04
C THR A 122 -4.11 -4.12 -29.24
N GLN A 123 -4.88 -3.18 -28.66
CA GLN A 123 -6.34 -3.13 -28.80
C GLN A 123 -6.83 -1.98 -29.70
N GLN A 124 -5.91 -1.15 -30.21
CA GLN A 124 -6.16 0.04 -31.04
C GLN A 124 -7.24 0.98 -30.46
N MET A 125 -7.31 1.11 -29.13
CA MET A 125 -8.32 1.90 -28.43
C MET A 125 -7.75 2.62 -27.21
N ASP A 126 -8.37 3.75 -26.86
CA ASP A 126 -8.12 4.44 -25.60
C ASP A 126 -8.60 3.59 -24.41
N MET A 127 -7.65 3.18 -23.58
CA MET A 127 -7.94 2.53 -22.31
C MET A 127 -8.32 3.58 -21.27
N LYS A 128 -9.46 3.37 -20.60
CA LYS A 128 -9.80 4.07 -19.35
C LYS A 128 -9.03 3.45 -18.19
N LEU A 129 -7.75 3.78 -18.10
CA LEU A 129 -6.87 3.26 -17.06
C LEU A 129 -6.91 4.18 -15.81
N GLY A 130 -8.09 4.39 -15.20
CA GLY A 130 -8.19 5.18 -13.96
C GLY A 130 -8.02 4.48 -12.62
N GLY A 131 -7.82 5.24 -11.56
CA GLY A 131 -7.78 4.75 -10.19
C GLY A 131 -7.94 5.89 -9.20
N VAL A 132 -8.06 5.55 -7.93
CA VAL A 132 -8.25 6.51 -6.86
C VAL A 132 -6.93 7.17 -6.50
N VAL A 133 -6.92 8.50 -6.39
CA VAL A 133 -5.79 9.28 -5.91
C VAL A 133 -6.21 10.23 -4.80
N GLY A 134 -5.32 10.54 -3.87
CA GLY A 134 -5.56 11.49 -2.79
C GLY A 134 -5.10 10.95 -1.44
N LYS A 135 -5.74 11.43 -0.37
CA LYS A 135 -5.50 11.01 1.02
C LYS A 135 -6.81 10.60 1.68
N VAL A 136 -6.72 9.63 2.59
CA VAL A 136 -7.83 9.21 3.44
C VAL A 136 -7.31 8.95 4.85
N ARG A 137 -8.04 9.42 5.85
CA ARG A 137 -7.74 9.23 7.26
C ARG A 137 -8.78 8.30 7.89
N TYR A 138 -8.28 7.38 8.70
CA TYR A 138 -9.05 6.38 9.43
C TYR A 138 -8.82 6.52 10.93
N GLN A 139 -9.84 6.15 11.71
CA GLN A 139 -9.80 6.18 13.17
C GLN A 139 -10.48 4.94 13.77
N GLY A 140 -9.89 4.43 14.84
CA GLY A 140 -10.30 3.23 15.59
C GLY A 140 -9.08 2.43 16.03
N ASP A 141 -9.28 1.30 16.72
CA ASP A 141 -8.18 0.40 17.13
C ASP A 141 -7.56 -0.27 15.91
N LEU A 142 -6.48 0.33 15.42
CA LEU A 142 -5.72 -0.10 14.24
C LEU A 142 -4.48 -0.92 14.62
N THR A 143 -4.18 -1.09 15.90
CA THR A 143 -2.94 -1.71 16.42
C THR A 143 -2.65 -3.06 15.75
N ASP A 144 -3.62 -3.97 15.72
CA ASP A 144 -3.45 -5.30 15.09
C ASP A 144 -3.49 -5.27 13.56
N LEU A 145 -3.97 -4.18 12.97
CA LEU A 145 -4.18 -4.03 11.52
C LEU A 145 -3.03 -3.29 10.86
N TYR A 146 -2.34 -2.44 11.62
CA TYR A 146 -1.26 -1.57 11.17
C TYR A 146 -0.14 -2.36 10.48
N PRO A 147 0.38 -3.48 11.03
CA PRO A 147 1.35 -4.34 10.35
C PRO A 147 1.04 -4.67 8.90
N TYR A 148 -0.19 -5.11 8.64
CA TYR A 148 -0.62 -5.52 7.31
C TYR A 148 -0.72 -4.30 6.40
N ILE A 149 -1.33 -3.23 6.91
CA ILE A 149 -1.52 -2.02 6.10
C ILE A 149 -0.17 -1.36 5.77
N LYS A 150 0.82 -1.42 6.66
CA LYS A 150 2.18 -0.97 6.39
C LYS A 150 2.88 -1.88 5.39
N ALA A 151 2.69 -3.20 5.46
CA ALA A 151 3.21 -4.11 4.44
C ALA A 151 2.73 -3.77 3.02
N GLY A 152 1.48 -3.36 2.85
CA GLY A 152 0.96 -3.02 1.52
C GLY A 152 1.60 -1.78 0.88
N GLU A 153 2.24 -0.89 1.67
CA GLU A 153 3.06 0.22 1.15
C GLU A 153 4.28 -0.30 0.36
N VAL A 154 4.90 -1.37 0.86
CA VAL A 154 6.05 -2.03 0.23
C VAL A 154 5.60 -2.88 -0.96
N LEU A 155 4.52 -3.64 -0.80
CA LEU A 155 4.10 -4.67 -1.78
C LEU A 155 3.30 -4.11 -2.96
N GLY A 156 2.68 -2.94 -2.77
CA GLY A 156 1.65 -2.39 -3.65
C GLY A 156 0.37 -3.25 -3.67
N VAL A 157 -0.79 -2.60 -3.80
CA VAL A 157 -2.09 -3.28 -3.69
C VAL A 157 -3.05 -2.97 -4.83
N GLY A 158 -4.06 -3.81 -4.99
CA GLY A 158 -5.09 -3.65 -6.02
C GLY A 158 -4.69 -4.23 -7.37
N LYS A 159 -5.26 -3.67 -8.45
CA LYS A 159 -5.04 -4.11 -9.83
C LYS A 159 -4.01 -3.24 -10.55
N SER A 160 -3.47 -3.78 -11.65
CA SER A 160 -2.58 -3.07 -12.56
C SER A 160 -1.23 -2.67 -11.94
N LEU A 161 -0.75 -3.42 -10.94
CA LEU A 161 0.56 -3.22 -10.30
C LEU A 161 1.72 -3.20 -11.31
N SER A 162 1.66 -4.04 -12.35
CA SER A 162 2.65 -4.07 -13.44
C SER A 162 2.69 -2.79 -14.28
N PHE A 163 1.64 -1.97 -14.21
CA PHE A 163 1.57 -0.65 -14.86
C PHE A 163 1.95 0.49 -13.88
N GLY A 164 2.49 0.16 -12.71
CA GLY A 164 2.93 1.14 -11.70
C GLY A 164 1.81 1.69 -10.80
N PHE A 165 0.64 1.06 -10.79
CA PHE A 165 -0.49 1.45 -9.92
C PHE A 165 -0.31 0.83 -8.53
N GLY A 166 -1.19 1.18 -7.59
CA GLY A 166 -1.32 0.43 -6.34
C GLY A 166 -0.36 0.83 -5.22
N ARG A 167 0.52 1.82 -5.44
CA ARG A 167 1.41 2.37 -4.40
C ARG A 167 0.70 3.39 -3.54
N TYR A 168 0.86 3.26 -2.24
CA TYR A 168 0.48 4.24 -1.23
C TYR A 168 1.55 4.28 -0.13
N GLU A 169 1.46 5.25 0.76
CA GLU A 169 2.22 5.30 2.00
C GLU A 169 1.28 5.48 3.20
N VAL A 170 1.77 5.10 4.37
CA VAL A 170 1.04 5.17 5.64
C VAL A 170 1.77 6.10 6.61
N SER A 171 1.02 6.98 7.26
CA SER A 171 1.48 7.78 8.41
C SER A 171 0.53 7.60 9.59
N ILE A 172 1.08 7.47 10.79
CA ILE A 172 0.34 7.48 12.05
C ILE A 172 0.33 8.91 12.60
N GLU A 173 -0.74 9.29 13.29
CA GLU A 173 -0.80 10.54 14.06
C GLU A 173 -0.67 10.17 15.53
N GLU A 174 0.35 10.70 16.22
CA GLU A 174 0.46 10.58 17.66
C GLU A 174 -0.56 11.54 18.31
N GLU A 175 -1.27 11.09 19.35
CA GLU A 175 -2.10 11.97 20.17
C GLU A 175 -1.19 12.99 20.86
N GLY A 176 -0.99 14.16 20.24
CA GLY A 176 -0.14 15.21 20.81
C GLY A 176 0.30 16.36 19.90
N GLN A 177 0.07 16.34 18.59
CA GLN A 177 0.39 17.48 17.72
C GLN A 177 -0.85 17.95 16.96
N SER A 178 -1.67 18.73 17.65
CA SER A 178 -2.54 19.73 17.01
C SER A 178 -1.79 21.06 17.06
N ASP A 179 -1.40 21.57 15.90
CA ASP A 179 -1.20 23.02 15.71
C ASP A 179 -2.56 23.71 15.66
#